data_AF-A0A0A2GQ57-F1
#
_entry.id   AF-A0A0A2GQ57-F1
#
_cell.length_a   1.000
_cell.length_b   1.000
_cell.length_c   1.000
_cell.angle_alpha   90.00
_cell.angle_beta   90.00
_cell.angle_gamma   90.00
#
_symmetry.space_group_name_H-M   'P 1'
#
loop_
_entity.id
_entity.type
_entity.pdbx_description
1 polymer ?
#
loop_
_entity_poly.entity_id
_entity_poly.type
_entity_poly.pdbx_seq_one_letter_code
_entity_poly.pdbx_strand_id
1 'polypeptide(L)'
;MSITIEDFDEKLKPIKKELFDGEFLKTPSIYSLERAGNTLLSLVKQIREQNNEFDPWLHSLKMDLDIYLADLGGELQHDYDRGNKRYKGKWTTEKRKVVGFISRFRQKILEKQTAE
;
A
#
# COMPACT_ATOMS: atom_id res chain seq x y z
N MET A 1 10.95 -14.02 -15.15
CA MET A 1 9.50 -14.10 -15.46
C MET A 1 8.92 -12.73 -15.17
N SER A 2 8.29 -12.10 -16.15
CA SER A 2 7.58 -10.83 -15.97
C SER A 2 6.37 -11.07 -15.08
N ILE A 3 6.14 -10.22 -14.09
CA ILE A 3 4.95 -10.31 -13.23
C ILE A 3 3.69 -10.02 -14.04
N THR A 4 2.66 -10.86 -13.92
CA THR A 4 1.36 -10.58 -14.55
C THR A 4 0.43 -9.78 -13.64
N ILE A 5 -0.60 -9.15 -14.20
CA ILE A 5 -1.65 -8.50 -13.41
C ILE A 5 -2.36 -9.49 -12.49
N GLU A 6 -2.60 -10.71 -12.97
CA GLU A 6 -3.26 -11.77 -12.21
C GLU A 6 -2.41 -12.15 -10.99
N ASP A 7 -1.11 -12.37 -11.18
CA ASP A 7 -0.16 -12.62 -10.08
C ASP A 7 -0.14 -11.45 -9.08
N PHE A 8 -0.19 -10.21 -9.59
CA PHE A 8 -0.21 -9.03 -8.75
C PHE A 8 -1.51 -8.91 -7.95
N ASP A 9 -2.66 -9.09 -8.58
CA ASP A 9 -3.96 -9.01 -7.93
C ASP A 9 -4.16 -10.13 -6.88
N GLU A 10 -3.64 -11.34 -7.13
CA GLU A 10 -3.58 -12.42 -6.13
C GLU A 10 -2.75 -12.02 -4.90
N LYS A 11 -1.55 -11.48 -5.11
CA LYS A 11 -0.68 -11.00 -4.02
C LYS A 11 -1.29 -9.82 -3.23
N LEU A 12 -2.21 -9.07 -3.83
CA LEU A 12 -2.91 -7.95 -3.18
C LEU A 12 -4.14 -8.35 -2.36
N LYS A 13 -4.70 -9.56 -2.55
CA LYS A 13 -5.86 -10.03 -1.77
C LYS A 13 -5.72 -9.84 -0.25
N PRO A 14 -4.60 -10.22 0.41
CA PRO A 14 -4.45 -10.02 1.85
C PRO A 14 -4.50 -8.53 2.24
N ILE A 15 -3.85 -7.65 1.46
CA ILE A 15 -3.86 -6.20 1.69
C ILE A 15 -5.27 -5.63 1.55
N LYS A 16 -5.98 -5.99 0.47
CA LYS A 16 -7.35 -5.52 0.21
C LYS A 16 -8.27 -5.95 1.34
N LYS A 17 -8.20 -7.21 1.78
CA LYS A 17 -9.01 -7.74 2.87
C LYS A 17 -8.79 -6.96 4.16
N GLU A 18 -7.53 -6.78 4.56
CA GLU A 18 -7.16 -6.09 5.78
C GLU A 18 -7.65 -4.62 5.82
N LEU A 19 -7.53 -3.91 4.70
CA LEU A 19 -8.03 -2.54 4.58
C LEU A 19 -9.56 -2.45 4.48
N PHE A 20 -10.23 -3.47 3.92
CA PHE A 20 -11.70 -3.51 3.83
C PHE A 20 -12.32 -3.78 5.19
N ASP A 21 -11.84 -4.81 5.90
CA ASP A 21 -12.34 -5.19 7.21
C ASP A 21 -12.19 -4.04 8.23
N GLY A 22 -11.08 -3.30 8.16
CA GLY A 22 -10.84 -2.13 9.01
C GLY A 22 -11.85 -0.99 8.81
N GLU A 23 -12.30 -0.73 7.58
CA GLU A 23 -13.14 0.45 7.26
C GLU A 23 -14.50 0.45 7.97
N PHE A 24 -15.05 -0.74 8.21
CA PHE A 24 -16.32 -0.91 8.90
C PHE A 24 -16.21 -0.76 10.41
N LEU A 25 -14.99 -0.77 10.98
CA LEU A 25 -14.78 -0.59 12.41
C LEU A 25 -14.99 0.86 12.82
N LYS A 26 -15.48 1.07 14.05
CA LYS A 26 -15.62 2.40 14.64
C LYS A 26 -14.26 3.05 14.92
N THR A 27 -13.30 2.21 15.33
CA THR A 27 -11.90 2.56 15.55
C THR A 27 -11.04 1.54 14.80
N PRO A 28 -10.76 1.76 13.51
CA PRO A 28 -9.88 0.86 12.75
C PRO A 28 -8.49 0.77 13.38
N SER A 29 -7.80 -0.35 13.22
CA SER A 29 -6.45 -0.48 13.77
C SER A 29 -5.43 0.27 12.91
N ILE A 30 -4.54 1.06 13.50
CA ILE A 30 -3.42 1.67 12.77
C ILE A 30 -2.48 0.60 12.20
N TYR A 31 -2.28 -0.50 12.94
CA TYR A 31 -1.46 -1.63 12.52
C TYR A 31 -1.96 -2.28 11.21
N SER A 32 -3.24 -2.11 10.85
CA SER A 32 -3.75 -2.60 9.56
C SER A 32 -3.17 -1.81 8.37
N LEU A 33 -2.97 -0.50 8.53
CA LEU A 33 -2.33 0.34 7.50
C LEU A 33 -0.83 0.05 7.43
N GLU A 34 -0.17 -0.13 8.57
CA GLU A 34 1.24 -0.49 8.61
C GLU A 34 1.50 -1.84 7.95
N ARG A 35 0.71 -2.87 8.26
CA ARG A 35 0.85 -4.20 7.64
C ARG A 35 0.55 -4.15 6.15
N ALA A 36 -0.49 -3.42 5.73
CA ALA A 36 -0.80 -3.21 4.32
C ALA A 36 0.36 -2.52 3.57
N GLY A 37 0.90 -1.43 4.13
CA GLY A 37 2.01 -0.69 3.55
C GLY A 37 3.30 -1.50 3.50
N ASN A 38 3.65 -2.21 4.58
CA ASN A 38 4.82 -3.10 4.62
C ASN A 38 4.71 -4.27 3.64
N THR A 39 3.52 -4.86 3.51
CA THR A 39 3.28 -5.93 2.52
C THR A 39 3.46 -5.39 1.11
N LEU A 40 2.92 -4.22 0.81
CA LEU A 40 3.09 -3.58 -0.50
C LEU A 40 4.56 -3.22 -0.78
N LEU A 41 5.27 -2.69 0.21
CA LEU A 41 6.71 -2.41 0.11
C LEU A 41 7.53 -3.67 -0.16
N SER A 42 7.20 -4.78 0.51
CA SER A 42 7.82 -6.09 0.26
C SER A 42 7.58 -6.56 -1.17
N LEU A 43 6.35 -6.40 -1.68
CA LEU A 43 6.03 -6.72 -3.08
C LEU A 43 6.84 -5.87 -4.06
N VAL A 44 6.96 -4.56 -3.83
CA VAL A 44 7.78 -3.66 -4.64
C VAL A 44 9.24 -4.12 -4.67
N LYS A 45 9.81 -4.49 -3.52
CA LYS A 45 11.20 -4.99 -3.42
C LYS A 45 11.38 -6.30 -4.19
N GLN A 46 10.49 -7.27 -3.99
CA GLN A 46 10.54 -8.56 -4.68
C GLN A 46 10.45 -8.40 -6.20
N ILE A 47 9.53 -7.54 -6.68
CA ILE A 47 9.35 -7.31 -8.12
C ILE A 47 10.57 -6.60 -8.70
N ARG A 48 11.16 -5.66 -7.96
CA ARG A 48 12.38 -4.96 -8.36
C ARG A 48 13.56 -5.92 -8.50
N GLU A 49 13.74 -6.85 -7.57
CA GLU A 49 14.79 -7.88 -7.61
C GLU A 49 14.60 -8.85 -8.80
N GLN A 50 13.36 -9.08 -9.21
CA GLN A 50 13.02 -10.02 -10.29
C GLN A 50 12.96 -9.36 -11.69
N ASN A 51 12.74 -8.04 -11.76
CA ASN A 51 12.54 -7.30 -13.01
C ASN A 51 13.22 -5.92 -12.96
N ASN A 52 14.44 -5.83 -13.52
CA ASN A 52 15.19 -4.57 -13.63
C ASN A 52 14.54 -3.54 -14.57
N GLU A 53 13.57 -3.93 -15.40
CA GLU A 53 12.95 -3.02 -16.37
C GLU A 53 12.08 -1.92 -15.76
N PHE A 54 11.61 -2.12 -14.54
CA PHE A 54 10.81 -1.13 -13.82
C PHE A 54 11.66 -0.28 -12.85
N ASP A 55 12.98 -0.45 -12.84
CA ASP A 55 13.84 -0.05 -11.71
C ASP A 55 13.69 1.43 -11.29
N PRO A 56 13.68 2.44 -12.20
CA PRO A 56 13.52 3.83 -11.79
C PRO A 56 12.15 4.11 -11.14
N TRP A 57 11.08 3.51 -11.68
CA TRP A 57 9.73 3.72 -11.18
C TRP A 57 9.48 2.93 -9.88
N LEU A 58 9.95 1.69 -9.78
CA LEU A 58 9.90 0.91 -8.54
C LEU A 58 10.74 1.54 -7.43
N HIS A 59 11.87 2.16 -7.77
CA HIS A 59 12.67 2.92 -6.81
C HIS A 59 11.89 4.10 -6.25
N SER A 60 11.24 4.89 -7.11
CA SER A 60 10.38 6.00 -6.68
C SER A 60 9.21 5.51 -5.82
N LEU A 61 8.51 4.44 -6.24
CA LEU A 61 7.39 3.90 -5.47
C LEU A 61 7.83 3.35 -4.10
N LYS A 62 9.01 2.71 -4.04
CA LYS A 62 9.62 2.28 -2.78
C LYS A 62 9.86 3.48 -1.86
N MET A 63 10.45 4.57 -2.37
CA MET A 63 10.69 5.78 -1.58
C MET A 63 9.38 6.39 -1.07
N ASP A 64 8.35 6.51 -1.92
CA ASP A 64 7.05 7.02 -1.48
C ASP A 64 6.45 6.17 -0.36
N LEU A 65 6.59 4.84 -0.43
CA LEU A 65 6.08 3.91 0.59
C LEU A 65 6.88 3.99 1.90
N ASP A 66 8.21 4.12 1.81
CA ASP A 66 9.06 4.30 3.00
C ASP A 66 8.69 5.61 3.73
N ILE A 67 8.48 6.71 2.99
CA ILE A 67 8.01 8.00 3.56
C ILE A 67 6.64 7.84 4.20
N TYR A 68 5.68 7.24 3.47
CA TYR A 68 4.34 6.99 3.98
C TYR A 68 4.34 6.21 5.30
N LEU A 69 5.14 5.14 5.39
CA LEU A 69 5.23 4.32 6.61
C LEU A 69 5.85 5.09 7.78
N ALA A 70 6.85 5.94 7.53
CA ALA A 70 7.43 6.79 8.55
C ALA A 70 6.43 7.82 9.09
N ASP A 71 5.64 8.44 8.21
CA ASP A 71 4.63 9.44 8.58
C ASP A 71 3.45 8.82 9.34
N LEU A 72 3.06 7.59 8.99
CA LEU A 72 1.93 6.89 9.58
C LEU A 72 2.10 6.70 11.09
N GLY A 73 3.31 6.36 11.55
CA GLY A 73 3.62 6.10 12.96
C GLY A 73 3.62 7.35 13.86
N GLY A 74 3.54 8.56 13.29
CA GLY A 74 3.59 9.81 14.05
C GLY A 74 2.21 10.25 14.55
N GLU A 75 1.53 11.11 13.78
CA GLU A 75 0.26 11.71 14.20
C GLU A 75 -0.88 10.71 14.32
N LEU A 76 -0.94 9.73 13.41
CA LEU A 76 -2.06 8.80 13.40
C LEU A 76 -2.02 7.85 14.60
N GLN A 77 -0.81 7.44 15.02
CA GLN A 77 -0.60 6.60 16.21
C GLN A 77 -1.05 7.35 17.47
N HIS A 78 -0.61 8.60 17.64
CA HIS A 78 -1.04 9.42 18.77
C HIS A 78 -2.56 9.61 18.83
N ASP A 79 -3.21 9.81 17.67
CA ASP A 79 -4.66 9.93 17.59
C ASP A 79 -5.39 8.62 17.89
N TYR A 80 -4.81 7.48 17.52
CA TYR A 80 -5.31 6.15 17.86
C TYR A 80 -5.27 5.92 19.37
N ASP A 81 -4.11 6.15 19.99
CA ASP A 81 -3.88 5.90 21.42
C ASP A 81 -4.75 6.79 22.31
N ARG A 82 -5.05 8.01 21.85
CA ARG A 82 -5.92 8.96 22.56
C ARG A 82 -7.42 8.77 22.26
N GLY A 83 -7.80 7.82 21.40
CA GLY A 83 -9.19 7.61 21.00
C GLY A 83 -9.82 8.85 20.35
N ASN A 84 -9.05 9.59 19.56
CA ASN A 84 -9.50 10.85 18.98
C ASN A 84 -10.71 10.62 18.05
N LYS A 85 -11.77 11.43 18.18
CA LYS A 85 -12.98 11.32 17.34
C LYS A 85 -12.68 11.51 15.85
N ARG A 86 -11.61 12.24 15.50
CA ARG A 86 -11.18 12.48 14.11
C ARG A 86 -10.30 11.35 13.55
N TYR A 87 -9.88 10.40 14.39
CA TYR A 87 -8.99 9.31 14.02
C TYR A 87 -9.53 8.51 12.82
N LYS A 88 -10.80 8.07 12.86
CA LYS A 88 -11.39 7.28 11.77
C LYS A 88 -11.29 8.01 10.42
N GLY A 89 -11.54 9.32 10.41
CA GLY A 89 -11.41 10.14 9.20
C GLY A 89 -9.97 10.20 8.68
N LYS A 90 -9.00 10.40 9.57
CA LYS A 90 -7.57 10.36 9.22
C LYS A 90 -7.16 8.98 8.69
N TRP A 91 -7.58 7.91 9.38
CA TRP A 91 -7.33 6.53 8.95
C TRP A 91 -7.90 6.26 7.55
N THR A 92 -9.11 6.71 7.23
CA THR A 92 -9.68 6.57 5.88
C THR A 92 -8.87 7.33 4.83
N THR A 93 -8.36 8.51 5.16
CA THR A 93 -7.45 9.27 4.28
C THR A 93 -6.17 8.51 4.00
N GLU A 94 -5.54 7.95 5.04
CA GLU A 94 -4.32 7.15 4.89
C GLU A 94 -4.58 5.85 4.11
N LYS A 95 -5.72 5.17 4.35
CA LYS A 95 -6.16 4.02 3.53
C LYS A 95 -6.20 4.37 2.04
N ARG A 96 -6.76 5.53 1.68
CA ARG A 96 -6.84 5.96 0.27
C ARG A 96 -5.46 6.12 -0.35
N LYS A 97 -4.45 6.55 0.41
CA LYS A 97 -3.05 6.60 -0.09
C LYS A 97 -2.54 5.20 -0.42
N VAL A 98 -2.75 4.21 0.45
CA VAL A 98 -2.38 2.81 0.18
C VAL A 98 -3.07 2.27 -1.07
N VAL A 99 -4.38 2.50 -1.20
CA VAL A 99 -5.14 2.13 -2.40
C VAL A 99 -4.60 2.85 -3.66
N GLY A 100 -4.18 4.12 -3.52
CA GLY A 100 -3.54 4.88 -4.58
C GLY A 100 -2.21 4.29 -5.03
N PHE A 101 -1.35 3.85 -4.11
CA PHE A 101 -0.11 3.13 -4.44
C PHE A 101 -0.40 1.84 -5.21
N ILE A 102 -1.38 1.05 -4.75
CA ILE A 102 -1.83 -0.17 -5.42
C ILE A 102 -2.31 0.13 -6.85
N SER A 103 -3.13 1.15 -7.03
CA SER A 103 -3.66 1.53 -8.35
C SER A 103 -2.55 1.97 -9.31
N ARG A 104 -1.61 2.81 -8.84
CA ARG A 104 -0.46 3.25 -9.65
C ARG A 104 0.40 2.07 -10.09
N PHE A 105 0.60 1.09 -9.20
CA PHE A 105 1.35 -0.12 -9.53
C PHE A 105 0.60 -0.99 -10.55
N ARG A 106 -0.67 -1.27 -10.32
CA ARG A 106 -1.50 -2.05 -11.24
C ARG A 106 -1.50 -1.44 -12.65
N GLN A 107 -1.65 -0.11 -12.74
CA GLN A 107 -1.60 0.60 -14.01
C GLN A 107 -0.25 0.45 -14.71
N LYS A 108 0.87 0.49 -13.97
CA LYS A 108 2.20 0.34 -14.57
C LYS A 108 2.44 -1.07 -15.13
N ILE A 109 1.92 -2.10 -14.47
CA ILE A 109 1.97 -3.47 -14.98
C ILE A 109 1.13 -3.59 -16.25
N LEU A 110 -0.09 -3.03 -16.24
CA LEU A 110 -0.98 -2.96 -17.42
C LEU A 110 -0.31 -2.30 -18.62
N GLU A 111 0.23 -1.09 -18.45
CA GLU A 111 0.89 -0.33 -19.51
C GLU A 111 2.01 -1.13 -20.18
N LYS A 112 2.75 -1.92 -19.40
CA LYS A 112 3.82 -2.78 -19.91
C LYS A 112 3.28 -3.97 -20.69
N GLN A 113 2.29 -4.68 -20.15
CA GLN A 113 1.69 -5.82 -20.85
C GLN A 113 1.03 -5.45 -22.18
N THR A 114 0.54 -4.21 -22.33
CA THR A 114 -0.05 -3.73 -23.59
C THR A 114 0.97 -3.15 -24.57
N ALA A 115 2.20 -2.89 -24.13
CA ALA A 115 3.27 -2.34 -24.96
C ALA A 115 4.19 -3.42 -25.56
N GLU A 116 4.05 -4.67 -25.09
CA GLU A 116 4.63 -5.90 -25.67
C GLU A 116 3.67 -6.53 -26.68
#